data_AF-A0A843HP23-F1
#
_entry.id   AF-A0A843HP23-F1
#
_cell.length_a   1.000
_cell.length_b   1.000
_cell.length_c   1.000
_cell.angle_alpha   90.00
_cell.angle_beta   90.00
_cell.angle_gamma   90.00
#
_symmetry.space_group_name_H-M   'P 1'
#
loop_
_entity.id
_entity.type
_entity.pdbx_description
1 polymer ?
#
loop_
_entity_poly.entity_id
_entity_poly.type
_entity_poly.pdbx_seq_one_letter_code
_entity_poly.pdbx_strand_id
1 'polypeptide(L)'
;MGKSSATQTAISESTEEYYTLTEIKKFKAQYNVIFGKRSNGKTYSILKEIVQNYADHGCQGAYIRRYREDFKGKRGDTLFDALVKNGVISQLTDGKWTNVKYYSDRWYFANVDEDTGRLVPDSEPFCFGFSLASMEHDKSTSYPGVTTIFFDEFISRLGYLPDEFLLFMNVVSTIVRQRDNVTIYMGGNTVNKYCPYFAEMGLGHIEDMEPGTIDLYTYGESKLKVAVERTKDHNLEGRKSEMYFAFDNPNLQMITGGVWELDLYPHMPRKYDEGKILFRYFIVFNDQILQCEILQYPDCHFTYIHRKTGEIKHPDKDIIFSDSYDPRPNHIRNIRKPMTKFARRLFDYFKSDNVYYQDNDVGELVRNYLMYCQKEMAI
;
A
#
# COMPACT_ATOMS: atom_id res chain seq x y z
N MET A 1 -16.76 0.26 15.72
CA MET A 1 -16.55 1.37 14.77
C MET A 1 -17.84 1.58 14.00
N GLY A 2 -18.31 2.82 13.85
CA GLY A 2 -19.50 3.12 13.06
C GLY A 2 -19.29 2.76 11.58
N LYS A 3 -20.35 2.43 10.86
CA LYS A 3 -20.28 2.20 9.41
C LYS A 3 -19.73 3.46 8.74
N SER A 4 -18.65 3.33 7.99
CA SER A 4 -18.16 4.42 7.13
C SER A 4 -19.19 4.66 6.02
N SER A 5 -19.36 5.92 5.64
CA SER A 5 -20.13 6.30 4.44
C SER A 5 -19.19 6.91 3.43
N ALA A 6 -19.30 6.48 2.17
CA ALA A 6 -18.51 7.00 1.07
C ALA A 6 -19.40 7.77 0.09
N THR A 7 -18.88 8.83 -0.50
CA THR A 7 -19.50 9.53 -1.64
C THR A 7 -18.48 9.72 -2.74
N GLN A 8 -18.78 9.21 -3.93
CA GLN A 8 -17.91 9.28 -5.09
C GLN A 8 -18.15 10.56 -5.89
N THR A 9 -17.08 11.23 -6.28
CA THR A 9 -17.09 12.45 -7.09
C THR A 9 -16.14 12.29 -8.26
N ALA A 10 -16.62 12.55 -9.48
CA ALA A 10 -15.77 12.57 -10.67
C ALA A 10 -14.90 13.84 -10.69
N ILE A 11 -13.62 13.68 -11.06
CA ILE A 11 -12.70 14.81 -11.23
C ILE A 11 -12.92 15.47 -12.60
N SER A 12 -13.03 16.81 -12.63
CA SER A 12 -13.11 17.59 -13.87
C SER A 12 -11.90 17.31 -14.80
N GLU A 13 -12.07 17.47 -16.11
CA GLU A 13 -10.95 17.33 -17.05
C GLU A 13 -9.85 18.37 -16.75
N SER A 14 -8.64 17.90 -16.42
CA SER A 14 -7.46 18.74 -16.25
C SER A 14 -6.61 18.69 -17.52
N THR A 15 -6.22 19.84 -18.05
CA THR A 15 -5.30 19.97 -19.19
C THR A 15 -3.83 19.75 -18.82
N GLU A 16 -3.53 19.42 -17.57
CA GLU A 16 -2.17 19.26 -17.05
C GLU A 16 -1.60 17.88 -17.42
N GLU A 17 -0.34 17.86 -17.91
CA GLU A 17 0.38 16.66 -18.32
C GLU A 17 0.78 15.76 -17.13
N TYR A 18 0.76 16.32 -15.91
CA TYR A 18 1.17 15.66 -14.66
C TYR A 18 0.14 15.89 -13.56
N TYR A 19 0.05 14.92 -12.63
CA TYR A 19 -0.87 14.94 -11.49
C TYR A 19 -0.66 16.15 -10.57
N THR A 20 -1.75 16.77 -10.11
CA THR A 20 -1.73 17.85 -9.11
C THR A 20 -2.67 17.57 -7.92
N LEU A 21 -2.36 18.15 -6.76
CA LEU A 21 -3.13 17.95 -5.52
C LEU A 21 -4.40 18.80 -5.45
N THR A 22 -4.68 19.60 -6.47
CA THR A 22 -5.75 20.61 -6.46
C THR A 22 -7.12 20.01 -6.13
N GLU A 23 -7.45 18.87 -6.73
CA GLU A 23 -8.77 18.27 -6.64
C GLU A 23 -8.99 17.59 -5.29
N ILE A 24 -8.06 16.75 -4.85
CA ILE A 24 -8.15 16.09 -3.55
C ILE A 24 -8.14 17.08 -2.37
N LYS A 25 -7.40 18.20 -2.49
CA LYS A 25 -7.37 19.25 -1.44
C LYS A 25 -8.72 19.95 -1.25
N LYS A 26 -9.63 19.95 -2.22
CA LYS A 26 -10.97 20.55 -2.07
C LYS A 26 -11.78 19.90 -0.95
N PHE A 27 -11.52 18.63 -0.66
CA PHE A 27 -12.21 17.87 0.37
C PHE A 27 -11.77 18.21 1.80
N LYS A 28 -10.62 18.89 1.96
CA LYS A 28 -10.05 19.29 3.27
C LYS A 28 -9.98 18.11 4.24
N ALA A 29 -9.57 16.95 3.73
CA ALA A 29 -9.47 15.71 4.48
C ALA A 29 -8.15 15.65 5.28
N GLN A 30 -8.20 15.03 6.46
CA GLN A 30 -7.00 14.82 7.27
C GLN A 30 -6.09 13.76 6.63
N TYR A 31 -6.68 12.74 6.00
CA TYR A 31 -5.97 11.72 5.24
C TYR A 31 -6.36 11.81 3.76
N ASN A 32 -5.34 11.75 2.90
CA ASN A 32 -5.46 11.86 1.46
C ASN A 32 -4.72 10.67 0.85
N VAL A 33 -5.46 9.61 0.53
CA VAL A 33 -4.95 8.38 -0.07
C VAL A 33 -4.96 8.54 -1.58
N ILE A 34 -3.80 8.50 -2.21
CA ILE A 34 -3.65 8.76 -3.65
C ILE A 34 -2.96 7.55 -4.27
N PHE A 35 -3.68 6.80 -5.10
CA PHE A 35 -3.13 5.62 -5.77
C PHE A 35 -3.48 5.57 -7.26
N GLY A 36 -2.69 4.81 -8.01
CA GLY A 36 -2.88 4.63 -9.45
C GLY A 36 -1.57 4.36 -10.19
N LYS A 37 -1.58 4.57 -11.51
CA LYS A 37 -0.45 4.27 -12.39
C LYS A 37 0.88 4.91 -11.95
N ARG A 38 1.98 4.21 -12.21
CA ARG A 38 3.34 4.70 -11.95
C ARG A 38 3.67 5.92 -12.80
N SER A 39 4.57 6.76 -12.30
CA SER A 39 5.16 7.86 -13.07
C SER A 39 4.15 8.87 -13.64
N ASN A 40 3.08 9.14 -12.90
CA ASN A 40 2.08 10.17 -13.18
C ASN A 40 2.30 11.48 -12.39
N GLY A 41 3.27 11.53 -11.46
CA GLY A 41 3.63 12.75 -10.72
C GLY A 41 3.21 12.82 -9.25
N LYS A 42 2.54 11.80 -8.69
CA LYS A 42 2.08 11.77 -7.28
C LYS A 42 3.15 12.19 -6.27
N THR A 43 4.26 11.47 -6.22
CA THR A 43 5.38 11.73 -5.31
C THR A 43 5.93 13.14 -5.50
N TYR A 44 6.11 13.59 -6.75
CA TYR A 44 6.60 14.93 -7.07
C TYR A 44 5.69 16.02 -6.49
N SER A 45 4.37 15.90 -6.70
CA SER A 45 3.40 16.90 -6.26
C SER A 45 3.28 16.99 -4.74
N ILE A 46 3.39 15.87 -4.03
CA ILE A 46 3.39 15.84 -2.56
C ILE A 46 4.71 16.39 -1.98
N LEU A 47 5.86 16.05 -2.58
CA LEU A 47 7.14 16.65 -2.18
C LEU A 47 7.16 18.16 -2.43
N LYS A 48 6.58 18.62 -3.54
CA LYS A 48 6.41 20.05 -3.83
C LYS A 48 5.58 20.76 -2.76
N GLU A 49 4.47 20.15 -2.32
CA GLU A 49 3.63 20.68 -1.22
C GLU A 49 4.43 20.85 0.08
N ILE A 50 5.29 19.88 0.44
CA ILE A 50 6.16 19.99 1.62
C ILE A 50 7.11 21.20 1.48
N VAL A 51 7.74 21.35 0.32
CA VAL A 51 8.65 22.47 0.05
C VAL A 51 7.91 23.81 0.12
N GLN A 52 6.73 23.90 -0.50
CA GLN A 52 5.90 25.11 -0.49
C GLN A 52 5.51 25.51 0.93
N ASN A 53 4.98 24.56 1.72
CA ASN A 53 4.54 24.82 3.08
C ASN A 53 5.70 25.31 3.98
N TYR A 54 6.90 24.78 3.77
CA TYR A 54 8.07 25.25 4.50
C TYR A 54 8.54 26.63 4.03
N ALA A 55 8.56 26.88 2.72
CA ALA A 55 8.98 28.16 2.16
C ALA A 55 8.04 29.32 2.57
N ASP A 56 6.72 29.09 2.53
CA ASP A 56 5.73 30.12 2.82
C ASP A 56 5.52 30.34 4.33
N HIS A 57 5.64 29.28 5.13
CA HIS A 57 5.14 29.27 6.51
C HIS A 57 6.12 28.67 7.53
N GLY A 58 7.30 28.20 7.12
CA GLY A 58 8.22 27.46 8.00
C GLY A 58 7.67 26.11 8.48
N CYS A 59 6.59 25.63 7.85
CA CYS A 59 5.93 24.38 8.21
C CYS A 59 6.70 23.18 7.64
N GLN A 60 7.19 22.31 8.52
CA GLN A 60 8.03 21.17 8.15
C GLN A 60 7.19 19.99 7.62
N GLY A 61 7.86 19.11 6.86
CA GLY A 61 7.32 17.83 6.41
C GLY A 61 7.87 16.63 7.17
N ALA A 62 7.14 15.51 7.09
CA ALA A 62 7.60 14.18 7.44
C ALA A 62 7.45 13.24 6.25
N TYR A 63 8.55 12.67 5.78
CA TYR A 63 8.59 11.64 4.75
C TYR A 63 8.71 10.26 5.40
N ILE A 64 7.69 9.43 5.23
CA ILE A 64 7.61 8.11 5.84
C ILE A 64 7.83 7.04 4.77
N ARG A 65 8.68 6.07 5.09
CA ARG A 65 8.82 4.81 4.36
C ARG A 65 8.75 3.64 5.31
N ARG A 66 8.54 2.45 4.75
CA ARG A 66 8.51 1.21 5.53
C ARG A 66 9.88 0.88 6.14
N TYR A 67 10.93 1.00 5.35
CA TYR A 67 12.31 0.71 5.74
C TYR A 67 13.19 1.95 5.61
N ARG A 68 14.15 2.10 6.53
CA ARG A 68 15.11 3.23 6.50
C ARG A 68 15.98 3.18 5.24
N GLU A 69 16.26 1.99 4.74
CA GLU A 69 17.02 1.73 3.51
C GLU A 69 16.39 2.41 2.29
N ASP A 70 15.09 2.72 2.31
CA ASP A 70 14.40 3.37 1.21
C ASP A 70 14.77 4.84 1.06
N PHE A 71 15.29 5.48 2.10
CA PHE A 71 15.73 6.88 2.08
C PHE A 71 17.13 7.10 2.67
N LYS A 72 17.91 6.03 2.89
CA LYS A 72 19.30 6.13 3.34
C LYS A 72 20.28 6.30 2.17
N GLY A 73 21.36 7.05 2.40
CA GLY A 73 22.43 7.25 1.43
C GLY A 73 21.91 7.91 0.14
N LYS A 74 22.27 7.33 -1.01
CA LYS A 74 21.91 7.87 -2.34
C LYS A 74 20.40 8.09 -2.52
N ARG A 75 19.55 7.24 -1.94
CA ARG A 75 18.09 7.36 -2.11
C ARG A 75 17.53 8.60 -1.42
N GLY A 76 18.01 8.89 -0.21
CA GLY A 76 17.64 10.12 0.50
C GLY A 76 18.19 11.36 -0.20
N ASP A 77 19.44 11.32 -0.63
CA ASP A 77 20.10 12.42 -1.32
C ASP A 77 19.37 12.83 -2.61
N THR A 78 18.87 11.84 -3.36
CA THR A 78 18.20 12.06 -4.65
C THR A 78 16.67 12.28 -4.55
N LEU A 79 16.09 12.26 -3.35
CA LEU A 79 14.62 12.35 -3.18
C LEU A 79 14.04 13.64 -3.75
N PHE A 80 14.72 14.78 -3.55
CA PHE A 80 14.27 16.11 -4.00
C PHE A 80 14.95 16.56 -5.32
N ASP A 81 15.77 15.72 -5.95
CA ASP A 81 16.53 16.05 -7.16
C ASP A 81 15.66 16.61 -8.29
N ALA A 82 14.48 16.03 -8.50
CA ALA A 82 13.57 16.45 -9.56
C ALA A 82 13.07 17.89 -9.32
N LEU A 83 12.84 18.28 -8.07
CA LEU A 83 12.43 19.63 -7.70
C LEU A 83 13.60 20.62 -7.83
N VAL A 84 14.82 20.19 -7.47
CA VAL A 84 16.05 20.98 -7.67
C VAL A 84 16.31 21.23 -9.17
N LYS A 85 16.34 20.16 -9.98
CA LYS A 85 16.64 20.22 -11.43
C LYS A 85 15.61 21.04 -12.21
N ASN A 86 14.35 21.01 -11.79
CA ASN A 86 13.28 21.79 -12.41
C ASN A 86 13.23 23.25 -11.88
N GLY A 87 14.17 23.66 -11.02
CA GLY A 87 14.24 25.01 -10.47
C GLY A 87 13.16 25.32 -9.42
N VAL A 88 12.38 24.33 -8.99
CA VAL A 88 11.24 24.53 -8.08
C VAL A 88 11.69 25.03 -6.72
N ILE A 89 12.81 24.52 -6.18
CA ILE A 89 13.33 25.01 -4.89
C ILE A 89 13.62 26.52 -4.95
N SER A 90 14.28 26.97 -6.02
CA SER A 90 14.60 28.39 -6.23
C SER A 90 13.34 29.23 -6.44
N GLN A 91 12.39 28.74 -7.24
CA GLN A 91 11.12 29.43 -7.49
C GLN A 91 10.30 29.61 -6.21
N LEU A 92 10.17 28.56 -5.39
CA LEU A 92 9.34 28.60 -4.18
C LEU A 92 10.00 29.35 -3.02
N THR A 93 11.31 29.57 -3.07
CA THR A 93 12.06 30.28 -2.02
C THR A 93 12.53 31.66 -2.46
N ASP A 94 11.98 32.20 -3.55
CA ASP A 94 12.35 33.49 -4.15
C ASP A 94 13.87 33.63 -4.37
N GLY A 95 14.52 32.54 -4.80
CA GLY A 95 15.95 32.48 -5.07
C GLY A 95 16.85 32.33 -3.83
N LYS A 96 16.29 32.32 -2.61
CA LYS A 96 17.07 32.16 -1.37
C LYS A 96 17.83 30.84 -1.33
N TRP A 97 17.24 29.77 -1.85
CA TRP A 97 17.84 28.45 -1.86
C TRP A 97 17.73 27.81 -3.24
N THR A 98 18.78 27.11 -3.65
CA THR A 98 18.84 26.49 -4.99
C THR A 98 18.95 24.97 -4.94
N ASN A 99 19.27 24.40 -3.78
CA ASN A 99 19.57 22.98 -3.63
C ASN A 99 18.98 22.40 -2.33
N VAL A 100 19.09 21.09 -2.19
CA VAL A 100 18.70 20.34 -1.00
C VAL A 100 19.87 19.49 -0.55
N LYS A 101 20.16 19.49 0.75
CA LYS A 101 21.15 18.61 1.37
C LYS A 101 20.45 17.58 2.25
N TYR A 102 20.78 16.31 2.03
CA TYR A 102 20.36 15.23 2.90
C TYR A 102 21.44 14.89 3.93
N TYR A 103 21.08 14.83 5.21
CA TYR A 103 21.96 14.35 6.28
C TYR A 103 21.17 13.81 7.45
N SER A 104 21.56 12.64 7.96
CA SER A 104 20.98 12.01 9.16
C SER A 104 19.45 11.93 9.13
N ASP A 105 18.89 11.41 8.03
CA ASP A 105 17.44 11.24 7.83
C ASP A 105 16.68 12.58 7.82
N ARG A 106 17.32 13.66 7.41
CA ARG A 106 16.72 14.99 7.34
C ARG A 106 17.14 15.68 6.05
N TRP A 107 16.23 16.52 5.54
CA TRP A 107 16.48 17.35 4.36
C TRP A 107 16.48 18.82 4.75
N TYR A 108 17.48 19.52 4.24
CA TYR A 108 17.74 20.93 4.49
C TYR A 108 17.76 21.65 3.15
N PHE A 109 17.24 22.87 3.08
CA PHE A 109 17.59 23.73 1.97
C PHE A 109 19.08 24.04 2.03
N ALA A 110 19.70 24.23 0.87
CA ALA A 110 21.12 24.45 0.77
C ALA A 110 21.48 25.31 -0.45
N ASN A 111 22.64 25.94 -0.37
CA ASN A 111 23.29 26.57 -1.51
C ASN A 111 24.69 25.96 -1.70
N VAL A 112 25.21 26.10 -2.91
CA VAL A 112 26.61 25.76 -3.21
C VAL A 112 27.49 26.93 -2.76
N ASP A 113 28.47 26.65 -1.93
CA ASP A 113 29.55 27.58 -1.59
C ASP A 113 30.47 27.77 -2.79
N GLU A 114 30.63 29.02 -3.25
CA GLU A 114 31.36 29.33 -4.49
C GLU A 114 32.86 28.99 -4.41
N ASP A 115 33.46 29.09 -3.23
CA ASP A 115 34.90 28.88 -3.02
C ASP A 115 35.24 27.39 -2.94
N THR A 116 34.39 26.59 -2.29
CA THR A 116 34.66 25.17 -2.01
C THR A 116 33.87 24.20 -2.89
N GLY A 117 32.83 24.69 -3.58
CA GLY A 117 31.89 23.88 -4.34
C GLY A 117 31.01 22.96 -3.48
N ARG A 118 30.98 23.15 -2.15
CA ARG A 118 30.26 22.28 -1.21
C ARG A 118 28.86 22.81 -0.92
N LEU A 119 27.92 21.90 -0.64
CA LEU A 119 26.59 22.27 -0.16
C LEU A 119 26.63 22.72 1.30
N VAL A 120 26.25 23.98 1.51
CA VAL A 120 26.04 24.60 2.83
C VAL A 120 24.55 24.55 3.13
N PRO A 121 24.11 23.73 4.11
CA PRO A 121 22.71 23.61 4.48
C PRO A 121 22.26 24.78 5.36
N ASP A 122 20.96 25.03 5.34
CA ASP A 122 20.27 25.81 6.37
C ASP A 122 20.41 25.12 7.75
N SER A 123 20.21 25.91 8.79
CA SER A 123 20.24 25.47 10.19
C SER A 123 19.12 24.50 10.54
N GLU A 124 17.92 24.74 10.00
CA GLU A 124 16.72 23.96 10.28
C GLU A 124 16.35 23.06 9.10
N PRO A 125 16.00 21.79 9.34
CA PRO A 125 15.51 20.91 8.29
C PRO A 125 14.10 21.31 7.89
N PHE A 126 13.80 21.25 6.59
CA PHE A 126 12.43 21.43 6.12
C PHE A 126 11.63 20.12 6.12
N CYS A 127 12.32 18.97 6.13
CA CYS A 127 11.67 17.66 6.13
C CYS A 127 12.46 16.62 6.95
N PHE A 128 11.73 15.76 7.65
CA PHE A 128 12.27 14.64 8.44
C PHE A 128 11.90 13.29 7.82
N GLY A 129 12.84 12.35 7.81
CA GLY A 129 12.66 10.99 7.35
C GLY A 129 12.28 10.06 8.50
N PHE A 130 11.27 9.24 8.29
CA PHE A 130 10.80 8.26 9.27
C PHE A 130 10.71 6.87 8.63
N SER A 131 11.12 5.86 9.40
CA SER A 131 11.04 4.45 9.04
C SER A 131 10.05 3.76 9.97
N LEU A 132 9.02 3.10 9.42
CA LEU A 132 8.10 2.31 10.25
C LEU A 132 8.83 1.21 11.02
N ALA A 133 9.81 0.56 10.39
CA ALA A 133 10.61 -0.49 11.00
C ALA A 133 11.52 -0.01 12.15
N SER A 134 11.75 1.31 12.28
CA SER A 134 12.65 1.90 13.28
C SER A 134 11.94 2.82 14.28
N MET A 135 10.60 2.84 14.23
CA MET A 135 9.75 3.81 14.92
C MET A 135 9.96 3.85 16.44
N GLU A 136 10.30 2.72 17.07
CA GLU A 136 10.57 2.64 18.52
C GLU A 136 11.68 3.60 18.97
N HIS A 137 12.62 3.96 18.09
CA HIS A 137 13.72 4.87 18.42
C HIS A 137 13.33 6.36 18.35
N ASP A 138 12.22 6.71 17.71
CA ASP A 138 11.86 8.11 17.42
C ASP A 138 10.83 8.70 18.43
N LYS A 139 10.20 7.87 19.27
CA LYS A 139 9.11 8.24 20.20
C LYS A 139 9.47 9.35 21.20
N SER A 140 10.75 9.54 21.51
CA SER A 140 11.22 10.51 22.52
C SER A 140 11.41 11.93 21.96
N THR A 141 11.28 12.13 20.65
CA THR A 141 11.51 13.42 19.99
C THR A 141 10.19 14.13 19.68
N SER A 142 10.19 15.46 19.76
CA SER A 142 9.04 16.31 19.42
C SER A 142 9.20 16.93 18.04
N TYR A 143 8.14 16.91 17.23
CA TYR A 143 8.11 17.45 15.88
C TYR A 143 7.01 18.51 15.72
N PRO A 144 7.06 19.63 16.48
CA PRO A 144 5.96 20.60 16.55
C PRO A 144 5.74 21.35 15.23
N GLY A 145 6.78 21.51 14.41
CA GLY A 145 6.71 22.20 13.11
C GLY A 145 6.13 21.36 11.97
N VAL A 146 5.97 20.04 12.16
CA VAL A 146 5.50 19.16 11.09
C VAL A 146 3.99 19.29 10.89
N THR A 147 3.57 19.73 9.70
CA THR A 147 2.14 19.87 9.32
C THR A 147 1.76 19.01 8.13
N THR A 148 2.75 18.49 7.39
CA THR A 148 2.52 17.60 6.25
C THR A 148 3.23 16.27 6.49
N ILE A 149 2.47 15.17 6.51
CA ILE A 149 3.02 13.82 6.56
C ILE A 149 2.82 13.20 5.18
N PHE A 150 3.87 12.62 4.60
CA PHE A 150 3.81 11.88 3.36
C PHE A 150 4.33 10.45 3.57
N PHE A 151 3.41 9.50 3.57
CA PHE A 151 3.75 8.08 3.50
C PHE A 151 3.81 7.63 2.05
N ASP A 152 5.03 7.57 1.53
CA ASP A 152 5.29 7.19 0.15
C ASP A 152 5.42 5.67 0.02
N GLU A 153 4.91 5.13 -1.09
CA GLU A 153 4.82 3.70 -1.39
C GLU A 153 4.22 2.86 -0.25
N PHE A 154 3.11 3.34 0.34
CA PHE A 154 2.44 2.62 1.43
C PHE A 154 1.86 1.27 0.96
N ILE A 155 1.47 1.15 -0.31
CA ILE A 155 1.03 -0.12 -0.92
C ILE A 155 2.26 -0.95 -1.32
N SER A 156 2.36 -2.18 -0.82
CA SER A 156 3.51 -3.08 -1.02
C SER A 156 3.15 -4.34 -1.79
N ARG A 157 4.07 -4.78 -2.68
CA ARG A 157 4.05 -6.10 -3.34
C ARG A 157 4.83 -7.17 -2.57
N LEU A 158 5.86 -6.74 -1.83
CA LEU A 158 6.75 -7.62 -1.07
C LEU A 158 6.16 -7.97 0.31
N GLY A 159 4.99 -7.41 0.63
CA GLY A 159 4.29 -7.56 1.89
C GLY A 159 4.52 -6.42 2.88
N TYR A 160 3.85 -6.52 4.02
CA TYR A 160 3.78 -5.49 5.08
C TYR A 160 4.53 -5.93 6.34
N LEU A 161 4.92 -5.01 7.21
CA LEU A 161 5.43 -5.33 8.55
C LEU A 161 4.31 -5.96 9.41
N PRO A 162 4.65 -6.76 10.43
CA PRO A 162 3.68 -7.13 11.48
C PRO A 162 3.09 -5.86 12.11
N ASP A 163 1.77 -5.82 12.26
CA ASP A 163 1.02 -4.69 12.84
C ASP A 163 1.37 -3.33 12.22
N GLU A 164 1.68 -3.30 10.92
CA GLU A 164 2.20 -2.09 10.26
C GLU A 164 1.28 -0.88 10.38
N PHE A 165 -0.04 -1.09 10.33
CA PHE A 165 -1.01 -0.03 10.51
C PHE A 165 -0.85 0.63 11.90
N LEU A 166 -0.67 -0.17 12.96
CA LEU A 166 -0.40 0.35 14.31
C LEU A 166 0.94 1.08 14.37
N LEU A 167 1.99 0.56 13.71
CA LEU A 167 3.28 1.26 13.62
C LEU A 167 3.14 2.63 12.97
N PHE A 168 2.39 2.71 11.86
CA PHE A 168 2.09 3.97 11.19
C PHE A 168 1.28 4.92 12.07
N MET A 169 0.24 4.44 12.75
CA MET A 169 -0.54 5.24 13.71
C MET A 169 0.31 5.75 14.87
N ASN A 170 1.29 4.97 15.32
CA ASN A 170 2.23 5.41 16.34
C ASN A 170 3.12 6.57 15.82
N VAL A 171 3.59 6.52 14.57
CA VAL A 171 4.33 7.65 13.96
C VAL A 171 3.45 8.89 13.89
N VAL A 172 2.23 8.75 13.39
CA VAL A 172 1.26 9.85 13.31
C VAL A 172 1.01 10.44 14.70
N SER A 173 0.78 9.60 15.72
CA SER A 173 0.57 10.04 17.11
C SER A 173 1.77 10.82 17.66
N THR A 174 2.99 10.38 17.34
CA THR A 174 4.25 11.04 17.78
C THR A 174 4.39 12.44 17.20
N ILE A 175 3.97 12.63 15.93
CA ILE A 175 4.02 13.89 15.21
C ILE A 175 2.86 14.81 15.61
N VAL A 176 1.62 14.33 15.51
CA VAL A 176 0.39 15.12 15.67
C VAL A 176 0.18 15.54 17.13
N ARG A 177 0.40 14.62 18.08
CA ARG A 177 0.17 14.82 19.52
C ARG A 177 -1.22 15.39 19.82
N GLN A 178 -1.32 16.66 20.20
CA GLN A 178 -2.57 17.35 20.55
C GLN A 178 -3.09 18.28 19.43
N ARG A 179 -2.44 18.28 18.26
CA ARG A 179 -2.74 19.20 17.17
C ARG A 179 -3.76 18.59 16.19
N ASP A 180 -4.43 19.45 15.45
CA ASP A 180 -5.37 19.08 14.38
C ASP A 180 -5.01 19.70 13.02
N ASN A 181 -3.87 20.39 12.94
CA ASN A 181 -3.39 21.10 11.76
C ASN A 181 -2.46 20.26 10.86
N VAL A 182 -2.53 18.93 10.94
CA VAL A 182 -1.67 18.02 10.18
C VAL A 182 -2.47 17.37 9.05
N THR A 183 -1.94 17.48 7.83
CA THR A 183 -2.47 16.80 6.64
C THR A 183 -1.58 15.63 6.29
N ILE A 184 -2.19 14.47 6.06
CA ILE A 184 -1.51 13.21 5.79
C ILE A 184 -1.81 12.80 4.35
N TYR A 185 -0.75 12.53 3.59
CA TYR A 185 -0.80 11.99 2.25
C TYR A 185 -0.25 10.56 2.25
N MET A 186 -0.95 9.63 1.62
CA MET A 186 -0.53 8.24 1.47
C MET A 186 -0.45 7.93 -0.02
N GLY A 187 0.76 7.87 -0.56
CA GLY A 187 1.01 7.66 -1.98
C GLY A 187 1.26 6.19 -2.30
N GLY A 188 0.47 5.62 -3.20
CA GLY A 188 0.58 4.22 -3.61
C GLY A 188 0.79 4.10 -5.12
N ASN A 189 1.82 3.37 -5.53
CA ASN A 189 1.88 2.83 -6.88
C ASN A 189 1.40 1.38 -6.82
N THR A 190 0.59 0.95 -7.77
CA THR A 190 0.01 -0.41 -7.84
C THR A 190 -1.27 -0.57 -7.03
N VAL A 191 -2.23 -1.19 -7.70
CA VAL A 191 -3.56 -1.53 -7.24
C VAL A 191 -3.51 -2.96 -6.69
N ASN A 192 -2.91 -3.14 -5.51
CA ASN A 192 -3.10 -4.35 -4.72
C ASN A 192 -4.31 -4.11 -3.82
N LYS A 193 -5.44 -4.75 -4.14
CA LYS A 193 -6.70 -4.58 -3.39
C LYS A 193 -6.62 -5.10 -1.96
N TYR A 194 -5.69 -6.02 -1.68
CA TYR A 194 -5.47 -6.60 -0.35
C TYR A 194 -4.50 -5.77 0.52
N CYS A 195 -4.44 -4.46 0.29
CA CYS A 195 -3.68 -3.56 1.15
C CYS A 195 -4.34 -3.51 2.55
N PRO A 196 -3.64 -3.84 3.64
CA PRO A 196 -4.22 -3.90 4.99
C PRO A 196 -4.75 -2.53 5.44
N TYR A 197 -4.15 -1.43 4.97
CA TYR A 197 -4.64 -0.08 5.26
C TYR A 197 -6.08 0.14 4.80
N PHE A 198 -6.51 -0.47 3.70
CA PHE A 198 -7.88 -0.31 3.21
C PHE A 198 -8.89 -0.94 4.17
N ALA A 199 -8.60 -2.15 4.65
CA ALA A 199 -9.42 -2.83 5.64
C ALA A 199 -9.42 -2.09 6.98
N GLU A 200 -8.24 -1.77 7.52
CA GLU A 200 -8.07 -1.09 8.82
C GLU A 200 -8.73 0.30 8.86
N MET A 201 -8.71 1.02 7.73
CA MET A 201 -9.36 2.32 7.59
C MET A 201 -10.83 2.21 7.14
N GLY A 202 -11.36 1.01 6.90
CA GLY A 202 -12.75 0.82 6.47
C GLY A 202 -13.08 1.41 5.09
N LEU A 203 -12.14 1.34 4.15
CA LEU A 203 -12.22 1.87 2.79
C LEU A 203 -12.82 0.84 1.82
N GLY A 204 -14.09 0.51 2.04
CA GLY A 204 -14.74 -0.63 1.38
C GLY A 204 -15.02 -0.47 -0.12
N HIS A 205 -15.03 0.74 -0.69
CA HIS A 205 -15.39 0.94 -2.11
C HIS A 205 -14.16 1.05 -3.03
N ILE A 206 -12.95 0.84 -2.52
CA ILE A 206 -11.71 1.01 -3.29
C ILE A 206 -11.65 0.11 -4.54
N GLU A 207 -12.19 -1.10 -4.48
CA GLU A 207 -12.20 -2.04 -5.61
C GLU A 207 -13.06 -1.52 -6.78
N ASP A 208 -14.14 -0.81 -6.46
CA ASP A 208 -15.16 -0.33 -7.42
C ASP A 208 -14.86 1.10 -7.93
N MET A 209 -13.84 1.77 -7.40
CA MET A 209 -13.49 3.13 -7.80
C MET A 209 -13.05 3.19 -9.26
N GLU A 210 -13.68 4.04 -10.08
CA GLU A 210 -13.24 4.30 -11.45
C GLU A 210 -11.99 5.21 -11.48
N PRO A 211 -11.06 5.05 -12.43
CA PRO A 211 -9.95 5.99 -12.59
C PRO A 211 -10.45 7.44 -12.77
N GLY A 212 -9.85 8.36 -12.02
CA GLY A 212 -10.24 9.77 -12.00
C GLY A 212 -11.39 10.13 -11.08
N THR A 213 -11.66 9.29 -10.08
CA THR A 213 -12.67 9.56 -9.06
C THR A 213 -12.05 9.74 -7.69
N ILE A 214 -12.74 10.51 -6.85
CA ILE A 214 -12.41 10.71 -5.45
C ILE A 214 -13.60 10.26 -4.60
N ASP A 215 -13.33 9.36 -3.66
CA ASP A 215 -14.27 8.97 -2.62
C ASP A 215 -13.95 9.71 -1.33
N LEU A 216 -14.96 10.33 -0.72
CA LEU A 216 -14.84 10.90 0.62
C LEU A 216 -15.46 9.95 1.65
N TYR A 217 -14.65 9.49 2.60
CA TYR A 217 -15.07 8.67 3.74
C TYR A 217 -15.18 9.48 5.02
N THR A 218 -16.26 9.26 5.77
CA THR A 218 -16.52 9.85 7.10
C THR A 218 -16.83 8.77 8.13
N TYR A 219 -16.53 9.04 9.40
CA TYR A 219 -16.55 8.03 10.48
C TYR A 219 -17.49 8.43 11.62
N GLY A 220 -18.79 8.14 11.47
CA GLY A 220 -19.80 8.48 12.48
C GLY A 220 -19.76 9.97 12.84
N GLU A 221 -19.71 10.26 14.14
CA GLU A 221 -19.64 11.64 14.67
C GLU A 221 -18.22 12.25 14.65
N SER A 222 -17.21 11.51 14.19
CA SER A 222 -15.85 12.02 14.11
C SER A 222 -15.72 13.08 13.01
N LYS A 223 -14.91 14.13 13.27
CA LYS A 223 -14.53 15.11 12.25
C LYS A 223 -13.53 14.55 11.22
N LEU A 224 -13.02 13.34 11.45
CA LEU A 224 -12.07 12.67 10.58
C LEU A 224 -12.69 12.43 9.19
N LYS A 225 -11.98 12.91 8.18
CA LYS A 225 -12.25 12.68 6.77
C LYS A 225 -11.05 12.01 6.11
N VAL A 226 -11.33 11.00 5.30
CA VAL A 226 -10.35 10.37 4.42
C VAL A 226 -10.81 10.58 2.98
N ALA A 227 -10.06 11.34 2.21
CA ALA A 227 -10.25 11.44 0.76
C ALA A 227 -9.38 10.39 0.09
N VAL A 228 -10.00 9.57 -0.77
CA VAL A 228 -9.34 8.50 -1.50
C VAL A 228 -9.46 8.81 -2.97
N GLU A 229 -8.34 8.94 -3.67
CA GLU A 229 -8.30 9.18 -5.10
C GLU A 229 -7.66 7.99 -5.84
N ARG A 230 -8.40 7.47 -6.83
CA ARG A 230 -7.83 6.65 -7.89
C ARG A 230 -7.47 7.58 -9.04
N THR A 231 -6.20 7.90 -9.23
CA THR A 231 -5.78 8.89 -10.23
C THR A 231 -6.14 8.46 -11.64
N LYS A 232 -6.49 9.39 -12.53
CA LYS A 232 -6.70 9.09 -13.96
C LYS A 232 -5.47 8.42 -14.56
N ASP A 233 -5.72 7.43 -15.40
CA ASP A 233 -4.72 7.01 -16.38
C ASP A 233 -4.65 8.13 -17.41
N HIS A 234 -3.71 9.05 -17.28
CA HIS A 234 -3.43 9.96 -18.38
C HIS A 234 -3.09 9.10 -19.60
N ASN A 235 -3.82 9.30 -20.70
CA ASN A 235 -3.52 8.69 -21.99
C ASN A 235 -2.11 9.11 -22.38
N LEU A 236 -1.18 8.19 -22.16
CA LEU A 236 0.23 8.32 -22.50
C LEU A 236 0.55 7.42 -23.69
N GLU A 237 -0.43 7.17 -24.58
CA GLU A 237 -0.15 6.57 -25.88
C GLU A 237 0.99 7.34 -26.54
N GLY A 238 2.14 6.68 -26.73
CA GLY A 238 3.29 7.27 -27.39
C GLY A 238 4.43 7.75 -26.49
N ARG A 239 4.45 7.41 -25.18
CA ARG A 239 5.70 7.59 -24.41
C ARG A 239 6.80 6.73 -25.04
N LYS A 240 7.91 7.37 -25.46
CA LYS A 240 9.08 6.67 -26.01
C LYS A 240 9.56 5.50 -25.12
N SER A 241 9.35 5.58 -23.81
CA SER A 241 9.73 4.51 -22.88
C SER A 241 8.91 3.23 -23.01
N GLU A 242 7.69 3.27 -23.57
CA GLU A 242 6.83 2.08 -23.74
C GLU A 242 7.45 1.06 -24.69
N MET A 243 8.30 1.50 -25.62
CA MET A 243 9.04 0.62 -26.53
C MET A 243 9.92 -0.39 -25.77
N TYR A 244 10.40 -0.05 -24.57
CA TYR A 244 11.22 -0.94 -23.74
C TYR A 244 10.39 -2.03 -23.03
N PHE A 245 9.07 -1.96 -23.10
CA PHE A 245 8.15 -2.88 -22.44
C PHE A 245 7.18 -3.57 -23.42
N ALA A 246 7.37 -3.39 -24.73
CA ALA A 246 6.53 -3.96 -25.79
C ALA A 246 6.81 -5.46 -26.06
N PHE A 247 7.20 -6.22 -25.04
CA PHE A 247 7.32 -7.67 -25.14
C PHE A 247 5.99 -8.33 -24.84
N ASP A 248 5.74 -9.49 -25.45
CA ASP A 248 4.53 -10.29 -25.26
C ASP A 248 4.59 -11.03 -23.90
N ASN A 249 4.52 -10.25 -22.82
CA ASN A 249 4.48 -10.74 -21.45
C ASN A 249 3.36 -9.98 -20.71
N PRO A 250 2.30 -10.66 -20.26
CA PRO A 250 1.18 -10.04 -19.53
C PRO A 250 1.62 -9.21 -18.32
N ASN A 251 2.73 -9.59 -17.67
CA ASN A 251 3.26 -8.88 -16.51
C ASN A 251 3.86 -7.51 -16.87
N LEU A 252 4.15 -7.24 -18.15
CA LEU A 252 4.68 -5.96 -18.62
C LEU A 252 3.58 -4.93 -18.92
N GLN A 253 2.37 -5.39 -19.27
CA GLN A 253 1.20 -4.50 -19.42
C GLN A 253 0.86 -3.76 -18.11
N MET A 254 1.40 -4.21 -16.99
CA MET A 254 1.26 -3.57 -15.68
C MET A 254 2.09 -2.29 -15.53
N ILE A 255 3.24 -2.21 -16.19
CA ILE A 255 4.09 -1.00 -16.19
C ILE A 255 3.39 0.11 -16.99
N THR A 256 2.67 -0.27 -18.04
CA THR A 256 2.04 0.63 -19.00
C THR A 256 0.54 0.87 -18.74
N GLY A 257 -0.19 -0.04 -18.10
CA GLY A 257 -1.66 -0.04 -18.09
C GLY A 257 -2.36 0.22 -16.75
N GLY A 258 -1.66 0.27 -15.60
CA GLY A 258 -2.29 0.63 -14.32
C GLY A 258 -3.38 -0.32 -13.80
N VAL A 259 -3.53 -1.51 -14.39
CA VAL A 259 -4.52 -2.54 -14.04
C VAL A 259 -4.20 -3.18 -12.67
N TRP A 260 -5.23 -3.65 -11.95
CA TRP A 260 -5.08 -4.41 -10.71
C TRP A 260 -4.09 -5.55 -10.87
N GLU A 261 -3.16 -5.68 -9.92
CA GLU A 261 -2.16 -6.75 -9.93
C GLU A 261 -2.79 -8.03 -9.41
N LEU A 262 -2.76 -9.06 -10.24
CA LEU A 262 -2.91 -10.43 -9.80
C LEU A 262 -1.77 -11.22 -10.43
N ASP A 263 -0.97 -11.91 -9.63
CA ASP A 263 -0.04 -12.91 -10.18
C ASP A 263 -0.85 -13.93 -11.03
N LEU A 264 -0.23 -14.51 -12.05
CA LEU A 264 -0.87 -15.58 -12.81
C LEU A 264 -0.86 -16.85 -11.96
N TYR A 265 -2.03 -17.22 -11.45
CA TYR A 265 -2.20 -18.43 -10.66
C TYR A 265 -2.72 -19.58 -11.52
N PRO A 266 -2.32 -20.82 -11.23
CA PRO A 266 -2.80 -21.97 -11.98
C PRO A 266 -4.32 -22.14 -11.80
N HIS A 267 -5.07 -22.00 -12.88
CA HIS A 267 -6.52 -22.24 -12.88
C HIS A 267 -6.82 -23.72 -13.06
N MET A 268 -8.02 -24.12 -12.67
CA MET A 268 -8.42 -25.53 -12.72
C MET A 268 -8.17 -26.14 -14.12
N PRO A 269 -7.38 -27.21 -14.24
CA PRO A 269 -6.95 -27.75 -15.52
C PRO A 269 -8.04 -28.62 -16.19
N ARG A 270 -9.17 -28.84 -15.51
CA ARG A 270 -10.28 -29.72 -15.91
C ARG A 270 -11.61 -29.07 -15.55
N LYS A 271 -12.69 -29.54 -16.18
CA LYS A 271 -14.05 -29.13 -15.80
C LYS A 271 -14.35 -29.58 -14.37
N TYR A 272 -14.93 -28.69 -13.59
CA TYR A 272 -15.37 -28.98 -12.23
C TYR A 272 -16.45 -30.05 -12.17
N ASP A 273 -16.31 -30.99 -11.24
CA ASP A 273 -17.23 -32.10 -10.98
C ASP A 273 -17.33 -32.36 -9.48
N GLU A 274 -18.49 -32.05 -8.89
CA GLU A 274 -18.75 -32.25 -7.46
C GLU A 274 -18.64 -33.71 -7.03
N GLY A 275 -18.90 -34.67 -7.95
CA GLY A 275 -18.78 -36.09 -7.67
C GLY A 275 -17.34 -36.56 -7.47
N LYS A 276 -16.35 -35.72 -7.75
CA LYS A 276 -14.91 -36.00 -7.56
C LYS A 276 -14.35 -35.43 -6.26
N ILE A 277 -15.18 -34.75 -5.46
CA ILE A 277 -14.74 -34.14 -4.21
C ILE A 277 -14.50 -35.24 -3.18
N LEU A 278 -13.23 -35.46 -2.86
CA LEU A 278 -12.80 -36.36 -1.81
C LEU A 278 -12.95 -35.72 -0.44
N PHE A 279 -12.66 -34.43 -0.33
CA PHE A 279 -12.65 -33.72 0.94
C PHE A 279 -12.81 -32.21 0.77
N ARG A 280 -13.39 -31.54 1.79
CA ARG A 280 -13.55 -30.08 1.84
C ARG A 280 -12.93 -29.51 3.11
N TYR A 281 -12.25 -28.38 2.96
CA TYR A 281 -11.76 -27.54 4.06
C TYR A 281 -11.91 -26.07 3.69
N PHE A 282 -11.65 -25.18 4.63
CA PHE A 282 -11.84 -23.74 4.43
C PHE A 282 -10.60 -22.96 4.82
N ILE A 283 -10.41 -21.83 4.14
CA ILE A 283 -9.46 -20.79 4.53
C ILE A 283 -10.28 -19.52 4.78
N VAL A 284 -10.15 -18.92 5.96
CA VAL A 284 -10.78 -17.66 6.35
C VAL A 284 -9.69 -16.64 6.61
N PHE A 285 -9.57 -15.63 5.76
CA PHE A 285 -8.50 -14.64 5.86
C PHE A 285 -9.02 -13.28 5.38
N ASN A 286 -8.74 -12.21 6.14
CA ASN A 286 -9.25 -10.85 5.85
C ASN A 286 -10.77 -10.83 5.56
N ASP A 287 -11.57 -11.46 6.42
CA ASP A 287 -13.04 -11.59 6.31
C ASP A 287 -13.56 -12.28 5.02
N GLN A 288 -12.67 -12.84 4.21
CA GLN A 288 -13.03 -13.63 3.03
C GLN A 288 -13.02 -15.12 3.38
N ILE A 289 -14.06 -15.83 2.96
CA ILE A 289 -14.16 -17.28 3.14
C ILE A 289 -13.88 -17.97 1.81
N LEU A 290 -12.83 -18.77 1.79
CA LEU A 290 -12.47 -19.64 0.67
C LEU A 290 -12.85 -21.08 0.99
N GLN A 291 -13.46 -21.74 0.02
CA GLN A 291 -13.73 -23.16 0.06
C GLN A 291 -12.65 -23.89 -0.75
N CYS A 292 -12.02 -24.86 -0.10
CA CYS A 292 -10.96 -25.66 -0.66
C CYS A 292 -11.43 -27.10 -0.80
N GLU A 293 -11.31 -27.67 -1.99
CA GLU A 293 -11.82 -28.99 -2.31
C GLU A 293 -10.73 -29.86 -2.90
N ILE A 294 -10.48 -31.00 -2.28
CA ILE A 294 -9.58 -32.01 -2.83
C ILE A 294 -10.36 -32.80 -3.87
N LEU A 295 -9.96 -32.68 -5.12
CA LEU A 295 -10.56 -33.41 -6.24
C LEU A 295 -9.69 -34.62 -6.59
N GLN A 296 -10.32 -35.78 -6.69
CA GLN A 296 -9.67 -37.04 -7.05
C GLN A 296 -10.09 -37.50 -8.44
N TYR A 297 -9.13 -37.58 -9.35
CA TYR A 297 -9.26 -38.18 -10.68
C TYR A 297 -8.50 -39.52 -10.73
N PRO A 298 -8.70 -40.35 -11.77
CA PRO A 298 -8.00 -41.63 -11.89
C PRO A 298 -6.47 -41.50 -11.94
N ASP A 299 -5.98 -40.40 -12.52
CA ASP A 299 -4.57 -40.18 -12.82
C ASP A 299 -3.90 -39.12 -11.93
N CYS A 300 -4.67 -38.31 -11.20
CA CYS A 300 -4.15 -37.26 -10.34
C CYS A 300 -5.12 -36.86 -9.22
N HIS A 301 -4.60 -36.12 -8.25
CA HIS A 301 -5.40 -35.42 -7.27
C HIS A 301 -4.77 -34.06 -6.97
N PHE A 302 -5.61 -33.06 -6.70
CA PHE A 302 -5.17 -31.69 -6.41
C PHE A 302 -6.20 -30.97 -5.54
N THR A 303 -5.80 -29.86 -4.95
CA THR A 303 -6.73 -28.99 -4.23
C THR A 303 -7.17 -27.84 -5.13
N TYR A 304 -8.48 -27.68 -5.30
CA TYR A 304 -9.09 -26.55 -5.97
C TYR A 304 -9.63 -25.56 -4.94
N ILE A 305 -9.38 -24.27 -5.11
CA ILE A 305 -9.76 -23.23 -4.15
C ILE A 305 -10.61 -22.19 -4.87
N HIS A 306 -11.78 -21.90 -4.30
CA HIS A 306 -12.72 -20.93 -4.84
C HIS A 306 -13.39 -20.12 -3.72
N ARG A 307 -14.00 -18.98 -4.06
CA ARG A 307 -14.77 -18.22 -3.09
C ARG A 307 -15.97 -19.01 -2.61
N LYS A 308 -16.23 -18.96 -1.32
CA LYS A 308 -17.43 -19.57 -0.75
C LYS A 308 -18.63 -18.63 -0.91
N THR A 309 -19.72 -19.15 -1.46
CA THR A 309 -21.01 -18.46 -1.45
C THR A 309 -21.77 -18.84 -0.18
N GLY A 310 -21.81 -17.93 0.78
CA GLY A 310 -22.50 -18.09 2.07
C GLY A 310 -21.64 -18.68 3.20
N GLU A 311 -22.28 -18.91 4.34
CA GLU A 311 -21.62 -19.32 5.58
C GLU A 311 -21.13 -20.77 5.56
N ILE A 312 -20.14 -21.07 6.40
CA ILE A 312 -19.66 -22.44 6.64
C ILE A 312 -20.77 -23.21 7.36
N LYS A 313 -21.24 -24.31 6.75
CA LYS A 313 -22.40 -25.07 7.24
C LYS A 313 -22.12 -25.84 8.53
N HIS A 314 -20.89 -26.34 8.72
CA HIS A 314 -20.53 -27.16 9.87
C HIS A 314 -19.24 -26.64 10.54
N PRO A 315 -19.24 -25.42 11.10
CA PRO A 315 -18.03 -24.77 11.62
C PRO A 315 -17.37 -25.50 12.81
N ASP A 316 -18.11 -26.40 13.48
CA ASP A 316 -17.61 -27.24 14.57
C ASP A 316 -17.01 -28.58 14.11
N LYS A 317 -17.13 -28.90 12.82
CA LYS A 317 -16.68 -30.19 12.24
C LYS A 317 -15.70 -30.00 11.08
N ASP A 318 -15.91 -28.96 10.28
CA ASP A 318 -15.09 -28.67 9.11
C ASP A 318 -13.71 -28.18 9.54
N ILE A 319 -12.68 -28.55 8.78
CA ILE A 319 -11.33 -28.02 9.01
C ILE A 319 -11.27 -26.59 8.47
N ILE A 320 -10.92 -25.66 9.33
CA ILE A 320 -10.87 -24.23 9.02
C ILE A 320 -9.47 -23.72 9.33
N PHE A 321 -8.82 -23.15 8.32
CA PHE A 321 -7.60 -22.39 8.50
C PHE A 321 -7.94 -20.90 8.60
N SER A 322 -7.50 -20.21 9.64
CA SER A 322 -7.85 -18.78 9.82
C SER A 322 -6.74 -17.96 10.47
N ASP A 323 -6.68 -16.66 10.19
CA ASP A 323 -5.86 -15.68 10.93
C ASP A 323 -6.38 -15.40 12.36
N SER A 324 -7.63 -15.75 12.67
CA SER A 324 -8.25 -15.54 13.98
C SER A 324 -7.92 -16.63 15.01
N TYR A 325 -8.01 -16.27 16.30
CA TYR A 325 -7.87 -17.22 17.40
C TYR A 325 -9.20 -17.92 17.68
N ASP A 326 -9.18 -19.26 17.65
CA ASP A 326 -10.32 -20.09 18.01
C ASP A 326 -9.85 -21.31 18.84
N PRO A 327 -10.50 -21.62 19.97
CA PRO A 327 -10.09 -22.72 20.84
C PRO A 327 -10.47 -24.11 20.30
N ARG A 328 -11.30 -24.22 19.27
CA ARG A 328 -11.78 -25.51 18.74
C ARG A 328 -10.66 -26.20 17.94
N PRO A 329 -10.50 -27.54 18.07
CA PRO A 329 -9.36 -28.27 17.48
C PRO A 329 -9.39 -28.37 15.95
N ASN A 330 -10.55 -28.15 15.33
CA ASN A 330 -10.73 -28.12 13.88
C ASN A 330 -10.39 -26.73 13.27
N HIS A 331 -10.12 -25.73 14.10
CA HIS A 331 -9.64 -24.41 13.70
C HIS A 331 -8.13 -24.35 13.85
N ILE A 332 -7.43 -24.09 12.76
CA ILE A 332 -5.96 -24.15 12.70
C ILE A 332 -5.45 -22.82 12.18
N ARG A 333 -4.76 -22.06 13.02
CA ARG A 333 -4.37 -20.71 12.63
C ARG A 333 -3.42 -20.67 11.42
N ASN A 334 -2.43 -21.54 11.46
CA ASN A 334 -1.32 -21.50 10.54
C ASN A 334 -1.21 -22.83 9.78
N ILE A 335 -1.58 -22.82 8.50
CA ILE A 335 -1.49 -24.01 7.64
C ILE A 335 -0.04 -24.54 7.51
N ARG A 336 0.97 -23.67 7.70
CA ARG A 336 2.39 -24.04 7.68
C ARG A 336 2.88 -24.67 9.00
N LYS A 337 2.12 -24.54 10.10
CA LYS A 337 2.34 -25.23 11.38
C LYS A 337 1.19 -26.23 11.67
N PRO A 338 1.00 -27.27 10.84
CA PRO A 338 -0.11 -28.20 11.00
C PRO A 338 0.05 -29.05 12.27
N MET A 339 -0.93 -28.96 13.16
CA MET A 339 -0.96 -29.68 14.44
C MET A 339 -1.32 -31.17 14.30
N THR A 340 -2.02 -31.53 13.22
CA THR A 340 -2.48 -32.91 12.97
C THR A 340 -1.82 -33.50 11.73
N LYS A 341 -1.69 -34.84 11.68
CA LYS A 341 -1.23 -35.55 10.47
C LYS A 341 -2.10 -35.22 9.26
N PHE A 342 -3.40 -35.02 9.49
CA PHE A 342 -4.35 -34.69 8.45
C PHE A 342 -4.12 -33.29 7.88
N ALA A 343 -4.00 -32.27 8.73
CA ALA A 343 -3.68 -30.90 8.31
C ALA A 343 -2.32 -30.82 7.59
N ARG A 344 -1.36 -31.67 7.97
CA ARG A 344 -0.07 -31.76 7.28
C ARG A 344 -0.22 -32.21 5.82
N ARG A 345 -1.08 -33.20 5.57
CA ARG A 345 -1.41 -33.64 4.19
C ARG A 345 -2.11 -32.54 3.38
N LEU A 346 -2.94 -31.71 4.02
CA LEU A 346 -3.54 -30.55 3.36
C LEU A 346 -2.46 -29.55 2.94
N PHE A 347 -1.49 -29.29 3.80
CA PHE A 347 -0.38 -28.38 3.49
C PHE A 347 0.56 -28.92 2.39
N ASP A 348 0.70 -30.24 2.26
CA ASP A 348 1.59 -30.85 1.24
C ASP A 348 1.15 -30.51 -0.21
N TYR A 349 -0.14 -30.22 -0.46
CA TYR A 349 -0.58 -29.70 -1.76
C TYR A 349 0.08 -28.38 -2.12
N PHE A 350 0.21 -27.47 -1.15
CA PHE A 350 0.87 -26.17 -1.33
C PHE A 350 2.38 -26.30 -1.47
N LYS A 351 3.00 -27.32 -0.89
CA LYS A 351 4.44 -27.58 -1.06
C LYS A 351 4.79 -28.22 -2.40
N SER A 352 3.84 -28.94 -2.98
CA SER A 352 4.01 -29.68 -4.24
C SER A 352 3.43 -28.93 -5.45
N ASP A 353 3.01 -27.68 -5.25
CA ASP A 353 2.36 -26.83 -6.26
C ASP A 353 1.14 -27.50 -6.94
N ASN A 354 0.48 -28.43 -6.24
CA ASN A 354 -0.75 -29.11 -6.69
C ASN A 354 -2.00 -28.38 -6.20
N VAL A 355 -2.00 -27.06 -6.37
CA VAL A 355 -3.07 -26.14 -5.95
C VAL A 355 -3.55 -25.38 -7.17
N TYR A 356 -4.87 -25.31 -7.34
CA TYR A 356 -5.49 -24.59 -8.44
C TYR A 356 -6.58 -23.66 -7.91
N TYR A 357 -6.79 -22.55 -8.61
CA TYR A 357 -7.62 -21.45 -8.13
C TYR A 357 -8.76 -21.16 -9.11
N GLN A 358 -9.87 -20.65 -8.57
CA GLN A 358 -11.02 -20.19 -9.36
C GLN A 358 -10.63 -19.08 -10.33
N ASP A 359 -9.82 -18.14 -9.86
CA ASP A 359 -9.31 -16.99 -10.58
C ASP A 359 -8.03 -16.49 -9.89
N ASN A 360 -7.38 -15.50 -10.49
CA ASN A 360 -6.14 -14.97 -9.92
C ASN A 360 -6.37 -14.19 -8.61
N ASP A 361 -7.58 -13.66 -8.36
CA ASP A 361 -7.90 -12.99 -7.10
C ASP A 361 -7.83 -13.95 -5.92
N VAL A 362 -8.43 -15.14 -6.07
CA VAL A 362 -8.39 -16.19 -5.06
C VAL A 362 -6.96 -16.66 -4.85
N GLY A 363 -6.18 -16.79 -5.93
CA GLY A 363 -4.76 -17.11 -5.84
C GLY A 363 -3.96 -16.07 -5.03
N GLU A 364 -4.19 -14.79 -5.29
CA GLU A 364 -3.51 -13.69 -4.59
C GLU A 364 -3.89 -13.62 -3.11
N LEU A 365 -5.17 -13.84 -2.79
CA LEU A 365 -5.63 -13.92 -1.42
C LEU A 365 -4.96 -15.08 -0.65
N VAL A 366 -4.85 -16.26 -1.29
CA VAL A 366 -4.17 -17.42 -0.71
C VAL A 366 -2.66 -17.18 -0.55
N ARG A 367 -2.00 -16.53 -1.52
CA ARG A 367 -0.60 -16.13 -1.42
C ARG A 367 -0.38 -15.22 -0.20
N ASN A 368 -1.23 -14.20 -0.03
CA ASN A 368 -1.18 -13.30 1.12
C ASN A 368 -1.35 -14.05 2.45
N TYR A 369 -2.32 -14.98 2.53
CA TYR A 369 -2.49 -15.86 3.69
C TYR A 369 -1.24 -16.70 3.99
N LEU A 370 -0.62 -17.29 2.96
CA LEU A 370 0.60 -18.10 3.12
C LEU A 370 1.81 -17.25 3.56
N MET A 371 1.93 -16.01 3.07
CA MET A 371 2.95 -15.07 3.50
C MET A 371 2.74 -14.62 4.96
N TYR A 372 1.50 -14.37 5.36
CA TYR A 372 1.12 -14.13 6.76
C TYR A 372 1.58 -15.30 7.65
N CYS A 373 1.24 -16.53 7.25
CA CYS A 373 1.65 -17.74 7.96
C CYS A 373 3.18 -17.92 8.04
N GLN A 374 3.94 -17.43 7.05
CA GLN A 374 5.40 -17.52 7.05
C GLN A 374 6.04 -16.65 8.13
N LYS A 375 5.52 -15.43 8.31
CA LYS A 375 6.10 -14.46 9.25
C LYS A 375 5.96 -14.90 10.70
N GLU A 376 4.87 -15.60 11.04
CA GLU A 376 4.71 -16.24 12.35
C GLU A 376 5.69 -17.40 12.62
N MET A 377 6.46 -17.87 11.62
CA MET A 377 7.54 -18.85 11.85
C MET A 377 8.87 -18.20 12.28
N ALA A 378 9.02 -16.89 12.12
CA ALA A 378 10.24 -16.14 12.44
C ALA A 378 10.26 -15.59 13.89
N ILE A 379 9.21 -15.90 14.66
CA ILE A 379 9.10 -15.74 16.11
C ILE A 379 9.21 -17.14 16.71
#